data_AF-A0A7V9U0Z5-F1
#
_entry.id   AF-A0A7V9U0Z5-F1
#
_cell.length_a   1.000
_cell.length_b   1.000
_cell.length_c   1.000
_cell.angle_alpha   90.00
_cell.angle_beta   90.00
_cell.angle_gamma   90.00
#
_symmetry.space_group_name_H-M   'P 1'
#
loop_
_entity.id
_entity.type
_entity.pdbx_description
1 polymer ?
#
loop_
_entity_poly.entity_id
_entity_poly.type
_entity_poly.pdbx_seq_one_letter_code
_entity_poly.pdbx_strand_id
1 'polypeptide(L)'
;MQKVKSLFDAQQAAEEQRHTKLEDLHKQIEAATANGQFDENTVRNLASQQSQLMTDQMVDHLRLHSQIYGLLTAEQKTKADQMMKMHGEGHGPGPGGPGHHGPPPPPPGSGF
;
A
#
# COMPACT_ATOMS: atom_id res chain seq x y z
N MET A 1 -23.87 -6.11 -15.68
CA MET A 1 -22.79 -5.11 -15.49
C MET A 1 -23.07 -4.11 -14.36
N GLN A 2 -24.32 -3.69 -14.10
CA GLN A 2 -24.64 -2.72 -13.03
C GLN A 2 -24.12 -3.12 -11.63
N LYS A 3 -24.20 -4.42 -11.28
CA LYS A 3 -23.72 -4.93 -9.99
C LYS A 3 -22.22 -4.77 -9.78
N VAL A 4 -21.41 -4.94 -10.85
CA VAL A 4 -19.95 -4.74 -10.76
C VAL A 4 -19.61 -3.27 -10.56
N LYS A 5 -20.30 -2.38 -11.29
CA LYS A 5 -20.11 -0.93 -11.16
C LYS A 5 -20.39 -0.45 -9.72
N SER A 6 -21.50 -0.87 -9.12
CA SER A 6 -21.84 -0.48 -7.75
C SER A 6 -20.81 -0.96 -6.71
N LEU A 7 -20.14 -2.08 -6.94
CA LEU A 7 -19.07 -2.56 -6.06
C LEU A 7 -17.82 -1.67 -6.15
N PHE A 8 -17.46 -1.21 -7.35
CA PHE A 8 -16.36 -0.27 -7.55
C PHE A 8 -16.69 1.12 -6.97
N ASP A 9 -17.90 1.64 -7.19
CA ASP A 9 -18.30 2.94 -6.65
C ASP A 9 -18.22 2.96 -5.11
N ALA A 10 -18.63 1.85 -4.46
CA ALA A 10 -18.53 1.69 -3.01
C ALA A 10 -17.07 1.60 -2.52
N GLN A 11 -16.20 0.90 -3.27
CA GLN A 11 -14.77 0.83 -2.95
C GLN A 11 -14.11 2.20 -3.08
N GLN A 12 -14.42 2.95 -4.15
CA GLN A 12 -13.85 4.28 -4.37
C GLN A 12 -14.17 5.23 -3.21
N ALA A 13 -15.44 5.28 -2.77
CA ALA A 13 -15.83 6.09 -1.61
C ALA A 13 -15.08 5.68 -0.33
N ALA A 14 -14.88 4.38 -0.12
CA ALA A 14 -14.12 3.87 1.03
C ALA A 14 -12.62 4.21 0.91
N GLU A 15 -12.04 4.19 -0.29
CA GLU A 15 -10.65 4.58 -0.53
C GLU A 15 -10.41 6.07 -0.34
N GLU A 16 -11.30 6.93 -0.82
CA GLU A 16 -11.21 8.38 -0.61
C GLU A 16 -11.20 8.73 0.88
N GLN A 17 -12.11 8.14 1.66
CA GLN A 17 -12.13 8.32 3.12
C GLN A 17 -10.84 7.81 3.79
N ARG A 18 -10.31 6.68 3.31
CA ARG A 18 -9.07 6.10 3.85
C ARG A 18 -7.85 6.97 3.52
N HIS A 19 -7.80 7.54 2.32
CA HIS A 19 -6.77 8.46 1.89
C HIS A 19 -6.72 9.68 2.80
N THR A 20 -7.88 10.32 3.03
CA THR A 20 -7.96 11.46 3.96
C THR A 20 -7.47 11.10 5.37
N LYS A 21 -7.82 9.92 5.88
CA LYS A 21 -7.34 9.47 7.20
C LYS A 21 -5.83 9.24 7.23
N LEU A 22 -5.26 8.67 6.18
CA LEU A 22 -3.81 8.45 6.08
C LEU A 22 -3.04 9.77 5.99
N GLU A 23 -3.54 10.74 5.21
CA GLU A 23 -2.97 12.09 5.16
C GLU A 23 -2.99 12.78 6.52
N ASP A 24 -4.09 12.65 7.26
CA ASP A 24 -4.22 13.23 8.60
C ASP A 24 -3.26 12.55 9.59
N LEU A 25 -3.17 11.22 9.59
CA LEU A 25 -2.21 10.48 10.41
C LEU A 25 -0.76 10.87 10.10
N HIS A 26 -0.39 11.08 8.84
CA HIS A 26 0.94 11.56 8.48
C HIS A 26 1.24 12.93 9.10
N LYS A 27 0.31 13.88 9.01
CA LYS A 27 0.47 15.20 9.62
C LYS A 27 0.61 15.11 11.15
N GLN A 28 -0.14 14.22 11.78
CA GLN A 28 -0.05 14.00 13.23
C GLN A 28 1.31 13.40 13.62
N ILE A 29 1.85 12.46 12.84
CA ILE A 29 3.19 11.89 13.08
C ILE A 29 4.28 12.95 12.90
N GLU A 30 4.20 13.76 11.85
CA GLU A 30 5.13 14.88 11.64
C GLU A 30 5.08 15.87 12.80
N ALA A 31 3.88 16.24 13.27
CA ALA A 31 3.73 17.13 14.41
C ALA A 31 4.28 16.52 15.72
N ALA A 32 4.02 15.22 15.94
CA ALA A 32 4.49 14.48 17.11
C ALA A 32 6.00 14.20 17.11
N THR A 33 6.69 14.50 16.00
CA THR A 33 8.15 14.36 15.84
C THR A 33 8.85 15.71 15.59
N ALA A 34 8.09 16.80 15.47
CA ALA A 34 8.59 18.12 15.13
C ALA A 34 9.51 18.68 16.22
N ASN A 35 10.49 19.49 15.80
CA ASN A 35 11.44 20.18 16.69
C ASN A 35 12.21 19.23 17.65
N GLY A 36 12.39 17.96 17.26
CA GLY A 36 13.09 16.95 18.05
C GLY A 36 12.31 16.44 19.26
N GLN A 37 11.01 16.78 19.37
CA GLN A 37 10.12 16.16 20.35
C GLN A 37 9.74 14.78 19.81
N PHE A 38 10.28 13.70 20.37
CA PHE A 38 9.85 12.35 20.05
C PHE A 38 9.08 11.79 21.25
N ASP A 39 7.77 11.62 21.08
CA ASP A 39 6.94 10.87 22.01
C ASP A 39 6.62 9.50 21.42
N GLU A 40 7.33 8.48 21.90
CA GLU A 40 7.16 7.09 21.45
C GLU A 40 5.72 6.60 21.61
N ASN A 41 5.04 6.95 22.72
CA ASN A 41 3.69 6.46 22.99
C ASN A 41 2.71 7.03 21.98
N THR A 42 2.83 8.32 21.67
CA THR A 42 2.03 8.98 20.64
C THR A 42 2.30 8.41 19.26
N VAL A 43 3.58 8.29 18.87
CA VAL A 43 3.97 7.73 17.57
C VAL A 43 3.51 6.28 17.41
N ARG A 44 3.66 5.45 18.44
CA ARG A 44 3.21 4.05 18.43
C ARG A 44 1.70 3.94 18.21
N ASN A 45 0.92 4.79 18.86
CA ASN A 45 -0.53 4.83 18.68
C ASN A 45 -0.91 5.21 17.24
N LEU A 46 -0.32 6.27 16.70
CA LEU A 46 -0.56 6.72 15.32
C LEU A 46 -0.16 5.64 14.30
N ALA A 47 0.97 4.98 14.51
CA ALA A 47 1.43 3.86 13.69
C ALA A 47 0.47 2.66 13.75
N SER A 48 -0.08 2.33 14.92
CA SER A 48 -1.10 1.28 15.05
C SER A 48 -2.38 1.62 14.28
N GLN A 49 -2.81 2.89 14.30
CA GLN A 49 -3.96 3.34 13.50
C GLN A 49 -3.68 3.22 11.99
N GLN A 50 -2.49 3.64 11.55
CA GLN A 50 -2.08 3.50 10.16
C GLN A 50 -2.06 2.03 9.73
N SER A 51 -1.48 1.14 10.53
CA SER A 51 -1.46 -0.29 10.29
C SER A 51 -2.86 -0.87 10.13
N GLN A 52 -3.80 -0.49 11.00
CA GLN A 52 -5.18 -0.96 10.92
C GLN A 52 -5.84 -0.53 9.60
N LEU A 53 -5.65 0.71 9.17
CA LEU A 53 -6.20 1.19 7.89
C LEU A 53 -5.64 0.41 6.69
N MET A 54 -4.34 0.07 6.72
CA MET A 54 -3.71 -0.74 5.68
C MET A 54 -4.23 -2.18 5.68
N THR A 55 -4.42 -2.78 6.86
CA THR A 55 -5.06 -4.09 7.02
C THR A 55 -6.46 -4.08 6.42
N ASP A 56 -7.28 -3.09 6.78
CA ASP A 56 -8.65 -2.95 6.28
C ASP A 56 -8.66 -2.78 4.76
N GLN A 57 -7.73 -2.00 4.21
CA GLN A 57 -7.60 -1.81 2.75
C GLN A 57 -7.32 -3.14 2.04
N MET A 58 -6.37 -3.91 2.54
CA MET A 58 -6.02 -5.20 1.96
C MET A 58 -7.23 -6.15 1.98
N VAL A 59 -7.92 -6.24 3.10
CA VAL A 59 -9.10 -7.10 3.26
C VAL A 59 -10.23 -6.66 2.33
N ASP A 60 -10.50 -5.36 2.23
CA ASP A 60 -11.54 -4.81 1.36
C ASP A 60 -11.22 -5.08 -0.12
N HIS A 61 -9.97 -4.89 -0.54
CA HIS A 61 -9.52 -5.17 -1.89
C HIS A 61 -9.70 -6.65 -2.27
N LEU A 62 -9.28 -7.56 -1.38
CA LEU A 62 -9.45 -9.00 -1.59
C LEU A 62 -10.92 -9.43 -1.59
N ARG A 63 -11.75 -8.81 -0.74
CA ARG A 63 -13.19 -9.05 -0.71
C ARG A 63 -13.84 -8.62 -2.04
N LEU A 64 -13.48 -7.45 -2.56
CA LEU A 64 -13.96 -6.98 -3.86
C LEU A 64 -13.56 -7.93 -4.98
N HIS A 65 -12.28 -8.35 -5.04
CA HIS A 65 -11.80 -9.32 -6.01
C HIS A 65 -12.59 -10.63 -5.95
N SER A 66 -12.83 -11.17 -4.75
CA SER A 66 -13.64 -12.38 -4.56
C SER A 66 -15.07 -12.22 -5.09
N GLN A 67 -15.71 -11.08 -4.81
CA GLN A 67 -17.07 -10.79 -5.28
C GLN A 67 -17.14 -10.66 -6.81
N ILE A 68 -16.18 -9.96 -7.43
CA ILE A 68 -16.10 -9.82 -8.88
C ILE A 68 -15.85 -11.19 -9.53
N TYR A 69 -14.90 -11.96 -9.00
CA TYR A 69 -14.57 -13.30 -9.51
C TYR A 69 -15.79 -14.24 -9.48
N GLY A 70 -16.62 -14.14 -8.45
CA GLY A 70 -17.89 -14.88 -8.35
C GLY A 70 -18.91 -14.54 -9.45
N LEU A 71 -18.80 -13.36 -10.09
CA LEU A 71 -19.69 -12.92 -11.16
C LEU A 71 -19.15 -13.24 -12.57
N LEU A 72 -17.90 -13.71 -12.69
CA LEU A 72 -17.27 -14.01 -13.97
C LEU A 72 -17.75 -15.34 -14.56
N THR A 73 -17.80 -15.40 -15.90
CA THR A 73 -17.96 -16.67 -16.63
C THR A 73 -16.70 -17.54 -16.52
N ALA A 74 -16.81 -18.83 -16.85
CA ALA A 74 -15.66 -19.75 -16.81
C ALA A 74 -14.48 -19.26 -17.67
N GLU A 75 -14.75 -18.76 -18.87
CA GLU A 75 -13.71 -18.21 -19.76
C GLU A 75 -13.06 -16.96 -19.16
N GLN A 76 -13.86 -16.06 -18.57
CA GLN A 76 -13.36 -14.86 -17.92
C GLN A 76 -12.50 -15.17 -16.68
N LYS A 77 -12.86 -16.21 -15.91
CA LYS A 77 -12.05 -16.70 -14.78
C LYS A 77 -10.68 -17.19 -15.25
N THR A 78 -10.64 -18.02 -16.30
CA THR A 78 -9.37 -18.50 -16.89
C THR A 78 -8.46 -17.34 -17.29
N LYS A 79 -9.02 -16.30 -17.91
CA LYS A 79 -8.26 -15.09 -18.28
C LYS A 79 -7.80 -14.30 -17.04
N ALA A 80 -8.64 -14.16 -16.02
CA ALA A 80 -8.28 -13.50 -14.76
C ALA A 80 -7.13 -14.23 -14.05
N ASP A 81 -7.19 -15.56 -13.98
CA ASP A 81 -6.14 -16.39 -13.36
C ASP A 81 -4.79 -16.24 -14.09
N GLN A 82 -4.81 -16.14 -15.42
CA GLN A 82 -3.60 -15.87 -16.23
C GLN A 82 -3.02 -14.48 -15.92
N MET A 83 -3.86 -13.45 -15.83
CA MET A 83 -3.41 -12.09 -15.50
C MET A 83 -2.79 -12.00 -14.09
N MET A 84 -3.38 -12.70 -13.10
CA MET A 84 -2.87 -12.74 -11.73
C MET A 84 -1.51 -13.42 -11.64
N LYS A 85 -1.27 -14.49 -12.40
CA LYS A 85 0.06 -15.15 -12.48
C LYS A 85 1.12 -14.19 -13.02
N MET A 86 0.82 -13.46 -14.10
CA MET A 86 1.74 -12.48 -14.68
C MET A 86 2.05 -11.30 -13.74
N HIS A 87 1.10 -10.85 -12.92
CA HIS A 87 1.35 -9.81 -11.91
C HIS A 87 2.13 -10.30 -10.69
N GLY A 88 1.99 -11.59 -10.32
CA GLY A 88 2.72 -12.22 -9.22
C GLY A 88 4.19 -12.53 -9.53
N GLU A 89 4.54 -12.66 -10.81
CA GLU A 89 5.91 -12.94 -11.28
C GLU A 89 6.77 -11.66 -11.50
N GLY A 90 6.21 -10.46 -11.29
CA GLY A 90 6.77 -9.20 -11.77
C GLY A 90 7.03 -8.07 -10.76
N HIS A 91 6.97 -8.31 -9.44
CA HIS A 91 7.24 -7.26 -8.44
C HIS A 91 8.42 -7.62 -7.52
N GLY A 92 9.59 -7.84 -8.13
CA GLY A 92 10.83 -7.42 -7.49
C GLY A 92 10.94 -5.88 -7.54
N PRO A 93 11.74 -5.23 -6.67
CA PRO A 93 11.96 -3.80 -6.77
C PRO A 93 12.47 -3.46 -8.17
N GLY A 94 11.67 -2.71 -8.94
CA GLY A 94 12.06 -2.27 -10.27
C GLY A 94 13.32 -1.40 -10.22
N PRO A 95 14.25 -1.53 -11.17
CA PRO A 95 15.41 -0.66 -11.23
C PRO A 95 14.96 0.70 -11.79
N GLY A 96 14.88 1.75 -10.95
CA GLY A 96 14.74 3.11 -11.49
C GLY A 96 14.04 4.19 -10.66
N GLY A 97 14.10 4.16 -9.32
CA GLY A 97 13.80 5.36 -8.53
C GLY A 97 15.08 6.21 -8.34
N PRO A 98 15.11 7.51 -8.67
CA PRO A 98 16.26 8.35 -8.37
C PRO A 98 16.26 8.68 -6.87
N GLY A 99 16.97 7.90 -6.06
CA GLY A 99 17.04 8.18 -4.61
C GLY A 99 17.79 7.20 -3.72
N HIS A 100 18.59 6.26 -4.22
CA HIS A 100 19.41 5.39 -3.36
C HIS A 100 20.82 5.97 -3.19
N HIS A 101 21.01 6.76 -2.13
CA HIS A 101 22.31 6.89 -1.49
C HIS A 101 22.63 5.54 -0.82
N GLY A 102 23.24 4.62 -1.58
CA GLY A 102 24.00 3.53 -0.96
C GLY A 102 25.08 4.14 -0.06
N PRO A 103 25.51 3.46 1.02
CA PRO A 103 26.61 3.95 1.83
C PRO A 103 27.82 4.21 0.91
N PRO A 104 28.55 5.33 1.09
CA PRO A 104 29.70 5.63 0.26
C PRO A 104 30.68 4.45 0.31
N PRO A 105 31.35 4.11 -0.81
CA PRO A 105 32.34 3.06 -0.82
C PRO A 105 33.40 3.36 0.25
N PRO A 106 33.92 2.34 0.95
CA PRO A 106 35.00 2.56 1.90
C PRO A 106 36.18 3.22 1.18
N PRO A 107 36.87 4.18 1.83
CA PRO A 107 38.02 4.83 1.22
C PRO A 107 39.06 3.76 0.83
N PRO A 108 39.73 3.90 -0.32
CA PRO A 108 40.79 2.99 -0.70
C PRO A 108 41.84 2.98 0.41
N GLY A 109 42.14 1.79 0.93
CA GLY A 109 43.09 1.61 2.02
C GLY A 109 44.42 2.28 1.66
N SER A 110 44.86 3.20 2.51
CA SER A 110 46.19 3.78 2.47
C SER A 110 47.20 2.73 2.94
N GLY A 111 47.57 1.86 2.00
CA GLY A 111 48.75 1.00 2.11
C GLY A 111 49.94 1.69 1.47
N PHE A 112 50.66 2.49 2.26
CA PHE A 112 52.10 2.79 2.15
C PHE A 112 52.61 3.20 3.53
#